data_AF-A0A409YI88-F1
#
_entry.id   AF-A0A409YI88-F1
#
_cell.length_a   1.000
_cell.length_b   1.000
_cell.length_c   1.000
_cell.angle_alpha   90.00
_cell.angle_beta   90.00
_cell.angle_gamma   90.00
#
_symmetry.space_group_name_H-M   'P 1'
#
loop_
_entity.id
_entity.type
_entity.pdbx_description
1 polymer ?
#
loop_
_entity_poly.entity_id
_entity_poly.type
_entity_poly.pdbx_seq_one_letter_code
_entity_poly.pdbx_strand_id
1 'polypeptide(L)'
;MSDKHARTLTQPSNRAKAKDALEKKMVFKSALASPYLVQWPSVPLNLQNDILGHLVQALEGASDYRAAQSRLVRKRKRSVRVAERQAKKRKSDRMGQGQLDNEGSTVTNNDVVPQERTTECISEMPDPRPPAVLRHVVHGLNEVTKKLENQVQALRRPILVADSKPSSPTFLGTVFVCRADVDPALLTDHLPHLVAFCNSGNPAALVKIVPLPRGSEMTLARVLGVRRVTVLAIDREFAVDQNLQSLLDRVPDLSAPWLLKKAPTSTLIETHVRHIRTTAPKDMKAAKELRTLEKSEAKRKKKLIKGS
;
A
#
# COMPACT_ATOMS: atom_id res chain seq x y z
N MET A 1 11.72 43.11 11.14
CA MET A 1 11.83 42.43 9.84
C MET A 1 12.51 41.09 10.08
N SER A 2 11.76 39.99 10.02
CA SER A 2 12.22 38.69 10.51
C SER A 2 12.86 37.88 9.39
N ASP A 3 14.16 37.61 9.53
CA ASP A 3 14.95 36.76 8.64
C ASP A 3 14.39 35.33 8.59
N LYS A 4 13.60 35.03 7.55
CA LYS A 4 13.16 33.67 7.25
C LYS A 4 14.26 32.95 6.48
N HIS A 5 15.04 32.13 7.19
CA HIS A 5 16.11 31.31 6.60
C HIS A 5 15.61 30.42 5.45
N ALA A 6 16.21 30.59 4.28
CA ALA A 6 15.97 29.74 3.11
C ALA A 6 16.47 28.31 3.37
N ARG A 7 15.55 27.35 3.49
CA ARG A 7 15.91 25.92 3.59
C ARG A 7 16.65 25.48 2.34
N THR A 8 17.93 25.15 2.50
CA THR A 8 18.80 24.70 1.41
C THR A 8 18.66 23.19 1.24
N LEU A 9 17.98 22.73 0.20
CA LEU A 9 17.87 21.30 -0.09
C LEU A 9 19.13 20.82 -0.81
N THR A 10 20.12 20.37 -0.05
CA THR A 10 21.35 19.77 -0.59
C THR A 10 21.18 18.27 -0.68
N GLN A 11 20.64 17.74 -1.78
CA GLN A 11 20.83 16.33 -2.11
C GLN A 11 22.16 16.19 -2.88
N PRO A 12 23.24 15.69 -2.24
CA PRO A 12 24.48 15.43 -2.96
C PRO A 12 24.25 14.24 -3.91
N SER A 13 24.27 14.50 -5.22
CA SER A 13 24.24 13.40 -6.19
C SER A 13 25.56 12.61 -6.09
N ASN A 14 25.49 11.28 -6.02
CA ASN A 14 26.65 10.37 -6.06
C ASN A 14 27.45 10.44 -7.39
N ARG A 15 27.11 11.35 -8.29
CA ARG A 15 27.80 11.60 -9.56
C ARG A 15 28.95 12.61 -9.45
N ALA A 16 29.05 13.35 -8.34
CA ALA A 16 30.12 14.32 -8.12
C ALA A 16 31.39 13.61 -7.62
N LYS A 17 32.06 12.83 -8.48
CA LYS A 17 33.44 12.45 -8.23
C LYS A 17 34.37 13.64 -8.47
N ALA A 18 35.37 13.74 -7.62
CA ALA A 18 36.39 14.76 -7.57
C ALA A 18 37.16 14.89 -8.88
N LYS A 19 36.95 16.01 -9.57
CA LYS A 19 37.87 16.77 -10.44
C LYS A 19 37.04 17.66 -11.35
N ASP A 20 36.93 18.94 -10.99
CA ASP A 20 37.34 20.03 -11.88
C ASP A 20 36.89 21.39 -11.35
N ALA A 21 37.92 22.18 -11.08
CA ALA A 21 37.97 23.56 -10.62
C ALA A 21 37.56 24.55 -11.72
N LEU A 22 36.55 24.23 -12.53
CA LEU A 22 35.83 25.27 -13.24
C LEU A 22 35.00 25.99 -12.19
N GLU A 23 35.38 27.23 -11.87
CA GLU A 23 34.65 28.07 -10.92
C GLU A 23 33.16 28.01 -11.23
N LYS A 24 32.35 27.54 -10.27
CA LYS A 24 30.90 27.46 -10.42
C LYS A 24 30.30 28.68 -9.77
N LYS A 25 29.60 29.50 -10.55
CA LYS A 25 28.79 30.58 -9.99
C LYS A 25 27.46 30.02 -9.49
N MET A 26 26.98 30.57 -8.38
CA MET A 26 25.64 30.29 -7.89
C MET A 26 24.62 31.03 -8.75
N VAL A 27 23.58 30.32 -9.16
CA VAL A 27 22.47 30.86 -9.94
C VAL A 27 21.17 30.45 -9.27
N PHE A 28 20.37 31.44 -8.90
CA PHE A 28 19.02 31.21 -8.38
C PHE A 28 18.05 31.12 -9.55
N LYS A 29 17.30 30.02 -9.62
CA LYS A 29 16.23 29.83 -10.60
C LYS A 29 14.89 29.98 -9.89
N SER A 30 14.01 30.82 -10.40
CA SER A 30 12.64 30.89 -9.92
C SER A 30 11.90 29.60 -10.27
N ALA A 31 11.08 29.12 -9.33
CA ALA A 31 10.22 27.96 -9.44
C ALA A 31 8.90 28.27 -8.75
N LEU A 32 7.79 28.02 -9.43
CA LEU A 32 6.47 28.21 -8.85
C LEU A 32 6.19 27.10 -7.82
N ALA A 33 5.86 27.49 -6.59
CA ALA A 33 5.37 26.54 -5.60
C ALA A 33 3.87 26.33 -5.81
N SER A 34 3.41 25.08 -5.71
CA SER A 34 1.98 24.78 -5.69
C SER A 34 1.39 25.14 -4.32
N PRO A 35 0.42 26.07 -4.24
CA PRO A 35 -0.28 26.37 -3.00
C PRO A 35 -1.32 25.30 -2.63
N TYR A 36 -1.65 24.40 -3.57
CA TYR A 36 -2.69 23.37 -3.42
C TYR A 36 -2.16 22.06 -2.80
N LEU A 37 -1.11 22.15 -1.99
CA LEU A 37 -0.54 20.99 -1.31
C LEU A 37 -1.33 20.72 -0.03
N VAL A 38 -1.95 19.55 0.05
CA VAL A 38 -2.58 19.07 1.28
C VAL A 38 -1.46 18.56 2.19
N GLN A 39 -1.29 19.22 3.34
CA GLN A 39 -0.31 18.81 4.32
C GLN A 39 -0.85 17.67 5.19
N TRP A 40 0.06 16.86 5.71
CA TRP A 40 -0.27 15.89 6.76
C TRP A 40 -0.81 16.62 8.00
N PRO A 41 -1.80 16.05 8.71
CA PRO A 41 -2.30 16.63 9.94
C PRO A 41 -1.19 16.58 11.01
N SER A 42 -1.06 17.67 11.75
CA SER A 42 -0.12 17.75 12.87
C SER A 42 -0.76 17.14 14.12
N VAL A 43 -0.48 15.86 14.35
CA VAL A 43 -0.99 15.11 15.51
C VAL A 43 0.11 15.02 16.59
N PRO A 44 -0.13 15.45 17.84
CA PRO A 44 0.86 15.32 18.93
C PRO A 44 1.26 13.87 19.19
N LEU A 45 2.53 13.63 19.52
CA LEU A 45 3.07 12.27 19.69
C LEU A 45 2.33 11.45 20.77
N ASN A 46 1.94 12.08 21.87
CA ASN A 46 1.17 11.43 22.95
C ASN A 46 -0.15 10.86 22.40
N LEU A 47 -0.87 11.67 21.62
CA LEU A 47 -2.11 11.25 20.97
C LEU A 47 -1.88 10.12 19.95
N GLN A 48 -0.78 10.17 19.19
CA GLN A 48 -0.44 9.09 18.27
C GLN A 48 -0.15 7.77 19.01
N ASN A 49 0.52 7.82 20.17
CA ASN A 49 0.80 6.65 21.00
C ASN A 49 -0.48 6.07 21.62
N ASP A 50 -1.36 6.91 22.15
CA ASP A 50 -2.63 6.48 22.74
C ASP A 50 -3.52 5.80 21.68
N ILE A 51 -3.60 6.40 20.49
CA ILE A 51 -4.32 5.82 19.33
C ILE A 51 -3.72 4.45 18.96
N LEU A 52 -2.39 4.34 18.89
CA LEU A 52 -1.73 3.07 18.59
C LEU A 52 -2.06 2.00 19.65
N GLY A 53 -2.07 2.37 20.94
CA GLY A 53 -2.39 1.46 22.04
C GLY A 53 -3.80 0.87 21.89
N HIS A 54 -4.81 1.71 21.68
CA HIS A 54 -6.18 1.25 21.45
C HIS A 54 -6.32 0.45 20.16
N LEU A 55 -5.61 0.84 19.10
CA LEU A 55 -5.62 0.09 17.84
C LEU A 55 -5.04 -1.31 18.01
N VAL A 56 -3.96 -1.47 18.78
CA VAL A 56 -3.37 -2.78 19.09
C VAL A 56 -4.36 -3.64 19.88
N GLN A 57 -5.03 -3.07 20.87
CA GLN A 57 -6.05 -3.76 21.65
C GLN A 57 -7.23 -4.22 20.77
N ALA A 58 -7.71 -3.35 19.87
CA ALA A 58 -8.80 -3.69 18.95
C ALA A 58 -8.42 -4.79 17.95
N LEU A 59 -7.14 -4.94 17.62
CA LEU A 59 -6.63 -5.94 16.68
C LEU A 59 -6.15 -7.23 17.36
N GLU A 60 -6.28 -7.34 18.69
CA GLU A 60 -5.82 -8.51 19.43
C GLU A 60 -6.51 -9.80 18.95
N GLY A 61 -5.76 -10.91 18.93
CA GLY A 61 -6.22 -12.21 18.40
C GLY A 61 -6.24 -12.33 16.87
N ALA A 62 -5.99 -11.26 16.11
CA ALA A 62 -5.88 -11.33 14.65
C ALA A 62 -4.73 -12.21 14.17
N SER A 63 -3.57 -12.12 14.82
CA SER A 63 -2.38 -12.93 14.53
C SER A 63 -2.62 -14.41 14.78
N ASP A 64 -3.22 -14.74 15.93
CA ASP A 64 -3.53 -16.12 16.32
C ASP A 64 -4.54 -16.74 15.37
N TYR A 65 -5.57 -15.99 14.98
CA TYR A 65 -6.54 -16.39 13.97
C TYR A 65 -5.85 -16.72 12.63
N ARG A 66 -4.99 -15.82 12.13
CA ARG A 66 -4.28 -16.04 10.86
C ARG A 66 -3.27 -17.18 10.94
N ALA A 67 -2.62 -17.37 12.09
CA ALA A 67 -1.71 -18.49 12.33
C ALA A 67 -2.48 -19.83 12.33
N ALA A 68 -3.62 -19.89 13.01
CA ALA A 68 -4.51 -21.05 13.03
C ALA A 68 -5.01 -21.39 11.61
N GLN A 69 -5.52 -20.39 10.87
CA GLN A 69 -5.95 -20.54 9.48
C GLN A 69 -4.82 -21.03 8.57
N SER A 70 -3.62 -20.46 8.71
CA SER A 70 -2.44 -20.89 7.93
C SER A 70 -2.08 -22.35 8.21
N ARG A 71 -2.18 -22.81 9.46
CA ARG A 71 -1.95 -24.22 9.84
C ARG A 71 -3.02 -25.12 9.22
N LEU A 72 -4.30 -24.73 9.26
CA LEU A 72 -5.40 -25.49 8.64
C LEU A 72 -5.22 -25.63 7.13
N VAL A 73 -4.90 -24.53 6.43
CA VAL A 73 -4.64 -24.55 4.98
C VAL A 73 -3.45 -25.45 4.64
N ARG A 74 -2.37 -25.40 5.43
CA ARG A 74 -1.20 -26.28 5.25
C ARG A 74 -1.56 -27.76 5.47
N LYS A 75 -2.36 -28.08 6.50
CA LYS A 75 -2.85 -29.44 6.75
C LYS A 75 -3.69 -29.95 5.57
N ARG A 76 -4.65 -29.15 5.08
CA ARG A 76 -5.48 -29.48 3.90
C ARG A 76 -4.63 -29.69 2.64
N LYS A 77 -3.65 -28.82 2.36
CA LYS A 77 -2.74 -29.00 1.22
C LYS A 77 -1.88 -30.26 1.35
N ARG A 78 -1.45 -30.63 2.56
CA ARG A 78 -0.67 -31.86 2.79
C ARG A 78 -1.52 -33.10 2.57
N SER A 79 -2.76 -33.14 3.07
CA SER A 79 -3.64 -34.30 2.88
C SER A 79 -3.98 -34.50 1.40
N VAL A 80 -4.27 -33.43 0.66
CA VAL A 80 -4.50 -33.49 -0.79
C VAL A 80 -3.30 -34.08 -1.53
N ARG A 81 -2.08 -33.59 -1.24
CA ARG A 81 -0.84 -34.13 -1.85
C ARG A 81 -0.59 -35.60 -1.50
N VAL A 82 -0.94 -36.04 -0.30
CA VAL A 82 -0.82 -37.45 0.11
C VAL A 82 -1.83 -38.32 -0.65
N ALA A 83 -3.09 -37.89 -0.74
CA ALA A 83 -4.13 -38.58 -1.48
C ALA A 83 -3.78 -38.69 -2.99
N GLU A 84 -3.28 -37.62 -3.60
CA GLU A 84 -2.80 -37.63 -5.00
C GLU A 84 -1.67 -38.64 -5.22
N ARG A 85 -0.70 -38.72 -4.30
CA ARG A 85 0.39 -39.71 -4.38
C ARG A 85 -0.11 -41.14 -4.27
N GLN A 86 -1.06 -41.40 -3.37
CA GLN A 86 -1.67 -42.73 -3.20
C GLN A 86 -2.49 -43.14 -4.42
N ALA A 87 -3.25 -42.22 -5.01
CA ALA A 87 -4.00 -42.48 -6.24
C ALA A 87 -3.08 -42.84 -7.43
N LYS A 88 -1.95 -42.13 -7.57
CA LYS A 88 -0.95 -42.44 -8.61
C LYS A 88 -0.30 -43.81 -8.42
N LYS A 89 0.02 -44.21 -7.18
CA LYS A 89 0.56 -45.54 -6.88
C LYS A 89 -0.42 -46.66 -7.26
N ARG A 90 -1.70 -46.52 -6.91
CA ARG A 90 -2.75 -47.50 -7.27
C ARG A 90 -2.95 -47.64 -8.78
N LYS A 91 -2.83 -46.54 -9.54
CA LYS A 91 -2.93 -46.59 -11.01
C LYS A 91 -1.71 -47.29 -11.63
N SER A 92 -0.52 -47.12 -11.05
CA SER A 92 0.70 -47.82 -11.48
C SER A 92 0.61 -49.33 -11.20
N ASP A 93 0.14 -49.74 -10.02
CA ASP A 93 0.00 -51.16 -9.67
C ASP A 93 -1.04 -51.87 -10.55
N ARG A 94 -2.13 -51.19 -10.94
CA ARG A 94 -3.14 -51.76 -11.87
C ARG A 94 -2.64 -51.93 -13.31
N MET A 95 -1.68 -51.12 -13.78
CA MET A 95 -1.12 -51.30 -15.14
C MET A 95 0.03 -52.32 -15.19
N GLY A 96 0.53 -52.79 -14.04
CA GLY A 96 1.55 -53.84 -13.96
C GLY A 96 1.02 -55.28 -14.01
N GLN A 97 -0.30 -55.47 -14.08
CA GLN A 97 -0.96 -56.79 -14.01
C GLN A 97 -1.82 -57.09 -15.25
N GLY A 98 -1.37 -56.66 -16.44
CA GLY A 98 -2.06 -56.91 -17.70
C GLY A 98 -1.14 -57.45 -18.79
N GLN A 99 -0.74 -58.72 -18.67
CA GLN A 99 -0.52 -59.58 -19.84
C GLN A 99 -0.63 -61.07 -19.43
N LEU A 100 -1.80 -61.67 -19.64
CA LEU A 100 -2.01 -62.87 -20.47
C LEU A 100 -3.52 -63.20 -20.53
N ASP A 101 -4.02 -63.17 -21.77
CA ASP A 101 -5.15 -63.87 -22.37
C ASP A 101 -6.60 -63.62 -21.89
N ASN A 102 -7.44 -63.05 -22.76
CA ASN A 102 -8.30 -63.82 -23.69
C ASN A 102 -9.44 -62.93 -24.24
N GLU A 103 -9.77 -63.15 -25.52
CA GLU A 103 -10.85 -62.49 -26.26
C GLU A 103 -12.23 -63.00 -25.80
N GLY A 104 -13.24 -62.12 -25.78
CA GLY A 104 -14.63 -62.53 -25.61
C GLY A 104 -15.56 -61.41 -25.12
N SER A 105 -16.25 -60.76 -26.05
CA SER A 105 -17.35 -59.81 -25.84
C SER A 105 -18.45 -60.31 -24.90
N THR A 106 -18.96 -59.47 -24.00
CA THR A 106 -20.33 -58.88 -24.10
C THR A 106 -20.71 -58.04 -22.87
N VAL A 107 -21.36 -56.92 -23.21
CA VAL A 107 -22.16 -55.97 -22.43
C VAL A 107 -22.78 -56.52 -21.13
N THR A 108 -22.62 -55.79 -20.02
CA THR A 108 -23.74 -55.32 -19.18
C THR A 108 -23.30 -54.26 -18.18
N ASN A 109 -24.06 -53.16 -18.17
CA ASN A 109 -24.06 -52.12 -17.16
C ASN A 109 -24.29 -52.73 -15.77
N ASN A 110 -23.48 -52.33 -14.80
CA ASN A 110 -23.97 -52.14 -13.44
C ASN A 110 -23.12 -51.10 -12.72
N ASP A 111 -23.82 -50.04 -12.30
CA ASP A 111 -23.44 -49.07 -11.31
C ASP A 111 -22.81 -49.76 -10.09
N VAL A 112 -21.51 -49.57 -9.92
CA VAL A 112 -20.83 -49.83 -8.66
C VAL A 112 -20.30 -48.50 -8.17
N VAL A 113 -21.16 -47.81 -7.44
CA VAL A 113 -20.86 -46.74 -6.51
C VAL A 113 -19.59 -47.09 -5.74
N PRO A 114 -18.54 -46.26 -5.76
CA PRO A 114 -17.40 -46.45 -4.88
C PRO A 114 -17.85 -46.23 -3.43
N GLN A 115 -18.08 -47.34 -2.74
CA GLN A 115 -18.32 -47.42 -1.30
C GLN A 115 -17.33 -46.53 -0.55
N GLU A 116 -17.91 -45.62 0.22
CA GLU A 116 -17.28 -44.73 1.17
C GLU A 116 -16.34 -45.53 2.08
N ARG A 117 -15.04 -45.35 1.87
CA ARG A 117 -14.06 -45.69 2.89
C ARG A 117 -14.17 -44.65 3.98
N THR A 118 -14.80 -45.05 5.09
CA THR A 118 -14.54 -44.63 6.46
C THR A 118 -13.43 -43.59 6.56
N THR A 119 -13.84 -42.32 6.47
CA THR A 119 -13.00 -41.16 6.75
C THR A 119 -13.14 -40.83 8.23
N GLU A 120 -12.82 -41.80 9.09
CA GLU A 120 -12.76 -41.55 10.52
C GLU A 120 -11.44 -40.87 10.86
N CYS A 121 -11.51 -39.88 11.77
CA CYS A 121 -10.44 -38.97 12.23
C CYS A 121 -10.21 -37.71 11.39
N ILE A 122 -11.27 -37.00 11.02
CA ILE A 122 -11.21 -35.53 11.04
C ILE A 122 -11.64 -35.10 12.45
N SER A 123 -10.65 -34.95 13.33
CA SER A 123 -10.82 -34.23 14.60
C SER A 123 -11.53 -32.91 14.32
N GLU A 124 -12.74 -32.78 14.87
CA GLU A 124 -13.51 -31.54 14.99
C GLU A 124 -12.71 -30.54 15.84
N MET A 125 -11.69 -29.94 15.23
CA MET A 125 -11.16 -28.69 15.73
C MET A 125 -12.23 -27.64 15.42
N PRO A 126 -12.71 -26.86 16.41
CA PRO A 126 -13.63 -25.78 16.13
C PRO A 126 -12.98 -24.84 15.12
N ASP A 127 -13.60 -24.67 13.95
CA ASP A 127 -13.13 -23.71 12.96
C ASP A 127 -13.08 -22.35 13.66
N PRO A 128 -11.90 -21.72 13.79
CA PRO A 128 -11.79 -20.46 14.48
C PRO A 128 -12.65 -19.47 13.70
N ARG A 129 -13.66 -18.87 14.33
CA ARG A 129 -14.45 -17.81 13.69
C ARG A 129 -13.56 -16.57 13.55
N PRO A 130 -13.57 -15.87 12.40
CA PRO A 130 -12.80 -14.65 12.24
C PRO A 130 -13.24 -13.61 13.27
N PRO A 131 -12.29 -12.95 13.97
CA PRO A 131 -12.58 -11.75 14.75
C PRO A 131 -13.36 -10.75 13.89
N ALA A 132 -14.43 -10.17 14.44
CA ALA A 132 -15.31 -9.25 13.71
C ALA A 132 -14.54 -8.08 13.08
N VAL A 133 -13.53 -7.58 13.80
CA VAL A 133 -12.58 -6.53 13.38
C VAL A 133 -11.95 -6.83 12.01
N LEU A 134 -11.56 -8.08 11.74
CA LEU A 134 -10.86 -8.42 10.51
C LEU A 134 -11.70 -8.25 9.24
N ARG A 135 -13.03 -8.21 9.36
CA ARG A 135 -13.93 -7.99 8.22
C ARG A 135 -13.97 -6.54 7.77
N HIS A 136 -13.66 -5.62 8.67
CA HIS A 136 -13.73 -4.18 8.45
C HIS A 136 -12.35 -3.52 8.38
N VAL A 137 -11.28 -4.31 8.50
CA VAL A 137 -9.89 -3.84 8.47
C VAL A 137 -9.26 -4.16 7.12
N VAL A 138 -8.73 -3.12 6.49
CA VAL A 138 -7.97 -3.20 5.25
C VAL A 138 -6.56 -2.72 5.52
N HIS A 139 -5.55 -3.39 4.97
CA HIS A 139 -4.16 -3.03 5.21
C HIS A 139 -3.35 -3.14 3.93
N GLY A 140 -2.26 -2.36 3.88
CA GLY A 140 -1.40 -2.26 2.71
C GLY A 140 -1.69 -1.00 1.90
N LEU A 141 -0.60 -0.35 1.46
CA LEU A 141 -0.68 0.92 0.73
C LEU A 141 -1.59 0.82 -0.50
N ASN A 142 -1.33 -0.16 -1.36
CA ASN A 142 -2.09 -0.31 -2.61
C ASN A 142 -3.58 -0.58 -2.39
N GLU A 143 -3.93 -1.36 -1.37
CA GLU A 143 -5.31 -1.77 -1.12
C GLU A 143 -6.13 -0.63 -0.53
N VAL A 144 -5.53 0.11 0.41
CA VAL A 144 -6.13 1.32 0.97
C VAL A 144 -6.24 2.41 -0.10
N THR A 145 -5.20 2.63 -0.92
CA THR A 145 -5.24 3.59 -2.03
C THR A 145 -6.36 3.25 -3.02
N LYS A 146 -6.50 1.99 -3.44
CA LYS A 146 -7.61 1.55 -4.31
C LYS A 146 -8.98 1.81 -3.68
N LYS A 147 -9.16 1.52 -2.38
CA LYS A 147 -10.43 1.81 -1.69
C LYS A 147 -10.75 3.30 -1.66
N LEU A 148 -9.76 4.15 -1.35
CA LEU A 148 -9.94 5.61 -1.39
C LEU A 148 -10.25 6.10 -2.79
N GLU A 149 -9.53 5.63 -3.82
CA GLU A 149 -9.79 5.97 -5.23
C GLU A 149 -11.21 5.57 -5.66
N ASN A 150 -11.68 4.38 -5.26
CA ASN A 150 -13.04 3.94 -5.53
C ASN A 150 -14.09 4.85 -4.86
N GLN A 151 -13.84 5.33 -3.63
CA GLN A 151 -14.73 6.29 -2.96
C GLN A 151 -14.73 7.63 -3.69
N VAL A 152 -13.56 8.14 -4.03
CA VAL A 152 -13.42 9.35 -4.86
C VAL A 152 -14.20 9.20 -6.17
N GLN A 153 -14.08 8.06 -6.84
CA GLN A 153 -14.77 7.80 -8.10
C GLN A 153 -16.29 7.71 -7.89
N ALA A 154 -16.76 7.02 -6.85
CA ALA A 154 -18.18 6.93 -6.53
C ALA A 154 -18.80 8.30 -6.26
N LEU A 155 -18.08 9.20 -5.59
CA LEU A 155 -18.50 10.59 -5.35
C LEU A 155 -18.44 11.48 -6.59
N ARG A 156 -17.60 11.12 -7.57
CA ARG A 156 -17.42 11.85 -8.82
C ARG A 156 -18.37 11.44 -9.92
N ARG A 157 -18.89 10.20 -9.93
CA ARG A 157 -19.76 9.69 -11.00
C ARG A 157 -20.93 10.66 -11.24
N PRO A 158 -20.90 11.44 -12.34
CA PRO A 158 -22.10 12.08 -12.84
C PRO A 158 -23.00 10.96 -13.38
N ILE A 159 -24.29 11.21 -13.40
CA ILE A 159 -25.38 10.39 -13.92
C ILE A 159 -25.11 9.99 -15.39
N LEU A 160 -24.21 9.05 -15.67
CA LEU A 160 -24.02 8.48 -17.00
C LEU A 160 -23.63 7.00 -16.86
N VAL A 161 -24.59 6.16 -17.24
CA VAL A 161 -24.51 4.71 -17.48
C VAL A 161 -24.22 3.84 -16.25
N ALA A 162 -25.31 3.35 -15.66
CA ALA A 162 -25.30 2.26 -14.71
C ALA A 162 -25.09 0.94 -15.47
N ASP A 163 -23.86 0.46 -15.53
CA ASP A 163 -23.60 -0.94 -15.85
C ASP A 163 -22.64 -1.54 -14.83
N SER A 164 -23.01 -2.74 -14.38
CA SER A 164 -22.42 -3.61 -13.35
C SER A 164 -22.88 -3.40 -11.88
N LYS A 165 -23.23 -4.54 -11.27
CA LYS A 165 -23.82 -4.71 -9.93
C LYS A 165 -23.15 -3.83 -8.86
N PRO A 166 -23.91 -3.03 -8.09
CA PRO A 166 -23.38 -2.38 -6.91
C PRO A 166 -23.21 -3.42 -5.81
N SER A 167 -21.99 -3.94 -5.60
CA SER A 167 -21.63 -4.31 -4.24
C SER A 167 -21.66 -3.02 -3.42
N SER A 168 -22.49 -2.94 -2.37
CA SER A 168 -22.57 -1.75 -1.52
C SER A 168 -21.17 -1.28 -1.15
N PRO A 169 -20.74 -0.07 -1.57
CA PRO A 169 -19.38 0.38 -1.35
C PRO A 169 -19.18 0.60 0.15
N THR A 170 -18.33 -0.22 0.79
CA THR A 170 -17.90 0.06 2.16
C THR A 170 -17.03 1.31 2.16
N PHE A 171 -17.48 2.33 2.87
CA PHE A 171 -16.74 3.57 3.05
C PHE A 171 -15.75 3.41 4.19
N LEU A 172 -14.55 3.95 3.98
CA LEU A 172 -13.49 4.00 4.98
C LEU A 172 -13.86 5.12 5.95
N GLY A 173 -13.74 4.87 7.24
CA GLY A 173 -13.91 5.88 8.27
C GLY A 173 -12.57 6.49 8.69
N THR A 174 -11.56 5.64 8.90
CA THR A 174 -10.26 6.07 9.42
C THR A 174 -9.11 5.35 8.72
N VAL A 175 -8.04 6.10 8.42
CA VAL A 175 -6.81 5.61 7.81
C VAL A 175 -5.62 5.92 8.72
N PHE A 176 -4.90 4.89 9.16
CA PHE A 176 -3.69 4.97 9.95
C PHE A 176 -2.46 4.71 9.07
N VAL A 177 -1.44 5.55 9.19
CA VAL A 177 -0.24 5.49 8.35
C VAL A 177 1.02 5.48 9.19
N CYS A 178 1.85 4.45 9.05
CA CYS A 178 3.15 4.32 9.72
C CYS A 178 4.23 5.21 9.07
N ARG A 179 3.93 6.50 8.84
CA ARG A 179 4.77 7.42 8.05
C ARG A 179 6.21 7.53 8.56
N ALA A 180 6.41 7.45 9.88
CA ALA A 180 7.73 7.52 10.51
C ALA A 180 8.62 6.29 10.23
N ASP A 181 8.04 5.18 9.78
CA ASP A 181 8.72 3.92 9.49
C ASP A 181 8.98 3.71 7.97
N VAL A 182 8.43 4.58 7.12
CA VAL A 182 8.54 4.46 5.66
C VAL A 182 9.69 5.31 5.13
N ASP A 183 10.63 4.65 4.46
CA ASP A 183 11.72 5.28 3.72
C ASP A 183 11.71 4.84 2.25
N PRO A 184 11.51 5.76 1.27
CA PRO A 184 11.29 7.19 1.43
C PRO A 184 9.83 7.55 1.78
N ALA A 185 9.64 8.56 2.63
CA ALA A 185 8.32 9.04 3.06
C ALA A 185 7.38 9.44 1.89
N LEU A 186 7.96 9.79 0.74
CA LEU A 186 7.24 10.14 -0.50
C LEU A 186 6.26 9.05 -0.95
N LEU A 187 6.50 7.78 -0.60
CA LEU A 187 5.58 6.68 -0.91
C LEU A 187 4.19 6.87 -0.29
N THR A 188 4.07 7.66 0.77
CA THR A 188 2.79 7.90 1.47
C THR A 188 2.22 9.30 1.25
N ASP A 189 2.96 10.24 0.67
CA ASP A 189 2.58 11.66 0.57
C ASP A 189 1.33 11.94 -0.29
N HIS A 190 0.87 10.95 -1.06
CA HIS A 190 -0.37 11.04 -1.83
C HIS A 190 -1.62 10.77 -0.97
N LEU A 191 -1.51 10.10 0.18
CA LEU A 191 -2.65 9.72 1.01
C LEU A 191 -3.44 10.92 1.57
N PRO A 192 -2.82 11.98 2.11
CA PRO A 192 -3.54 13.17 2.54
C PRO A 192 -4.37 13.80 1.43
N HIS A 193 -3.85 13.80 0.20
CA HIS A 193 -4.55 14.34 -0.97
C HIS A 193 -5.78 13.51 -1.32
N LEU A 194 -5.69 12.18 -1.29
CA LEU A 194 -6.84 11.29 -1.54
C LEU A 194 -7.91 11.44 -0.47
N VAL A 195 -7.50 11.50 0.81
CA VAL A 195 -8.43 11.70 1.94
C VAL A 195 -9.12 13.06 1.86
N ALA A 196 -8.36 14.13 1.60
CA ALA A 196 -8.93 15.46 1.40
C ALA A 196 -9.90 15.48 0.21
N PHE A 197 -9.63 14.73 -0.86
CA PHE A 197 -10.54 14.58 -1.98
C PHE A 197 -11.86 13.92 -1.56
N CYS A 198 -11.81 12.80 -0.85
CA CYS A 198 -12.99 12.12 -0.32
C CYS A 198 -13.83 13.09 0.54
N ASN A 199 -13.18 13.82 1.44
CA ASN A 199 -13.84 14.70 2.40
C ASN A 199 -14.49 15.92 1.74
N SER A 200 -13.88 16.50 0.72
CA SER A 200 -14.49 17.59 -0.05
C SER A 200 -15.65 17.12 -0.94
N GLY A 201 -15.64 15.84 -1.36
CA GLY A 201 -16.73 15.23 -2.13
C GLY A 201 -17.93 14.82 -1.27
N ASN A 202 -17.72 14.47 0.00
CA ASN A 202 -18.75 14.03 0.93
C ASN A 202 -18.54 14.60 2.35
N PRO A 203 -18.99 15.83 2.62
CA PRO A 203 -18.80 16.45 3.93
C PRO A 203 -19.58 15.77 5.06
N ALA A 204 -20.55 14.90 4.76
CA ALA A 204 -21.33 14.14 5.75
C ALA A 204 -20.63 12.85 6.22
N ALA A 205 -19.55 12.45 5.55
CA ALA A 205 -18.82 11.22 5.80
C ALA A 205 -17.31 11.47 5.72
N LEU A 206 -16.78 12.16 6.73
CA LEU A 206 -15.37 12.50 6.78
C LEU A 206 -14.51 11.27 7.08
N VAL A 207 -13.46 11.11 6.29
CA VAL A 207 -12.39 10.14 6.49
C VAL A 207 -11.28 10.81 7.29
N LYS A 208 -10.95 10.24 8.46
CA LYS A 208 -9.82 10.69 9.27
C LYS A 208 -8.53 10.03 8.81
N ILE A 209 -7.42 10.76 8.80
CA ILE A 209 -6.09 10.20 8.57
C ILE A 209 -5.18 10.50 9.75
N VAL A 210 -4.50 9.47 10.26
CA VAL A 210 -3.65 9.57 11.46
C VAL A 210 -2.24 9.08 11.13
N PRO A 211 -1.21 9.93 11.21
CA PRO A 211 0.17 9.47 11.22
C PRO A 211 0.46 8.77 12.56
N LEU A 212 0.98 7.56 12.48
CA LEU A 212 1.37 6.75 13.63
C LEU A 212 2.85 6.98 14.01
N PRO A 213 3.22 6.73 15.28
CA PRO A 213 4.58 6.97 15.75
C PRO A 213 5.57 5.95 15.15
N ARG A 214 6.87 6.18 15.34
CA ARG A 214 7.91 5.25 14.90
C ARG A 214 7.78 3.90 15.62
N GLY A 215 7.99 2.79 14.92
CA GLY A 215 7.84 1.43 15.42
C GLY A 215 6.42 0.87 15.30
N SER A 216 5.48 1.66 14.79
CA SER A 216 4.08 1.23 14.60
C SER A 216 3.96 0.16 13.54
N GLU A 217 4.76 0.23 12.47
CA GLU A 217 4.72 -0.77 11.39
C GLU A 217 4.96 -2.18 11.93
N MET A 218 6.01 -2.35 12.74
CA MET A 218 6.36 -3.64 13.34
C MET A 218 5.31 -4.08 14.37
N THR A 219 4.83 -3.15 15.19
CA THR A 219 3.84 -3.43 16.24
C THR A 219 2.54 -3.93 15.63
N LEU A 220 2.01 -3.23 14.62
CA LEU A 220 0.80 -3.63 13.90
C LEU A 220 1.01 -4.90 13.09
N ALA A 221 2.17 -5.08 12.45
CA ALA A 221 2.49 -6.29 11.71
C ALA A 221 2.45 -7.54 12.59
N ARG A 222 3.02 -7.44 13.80
CA ARG A 222 2.99 -8.52 14.80
C ARG A 222 1.57 -8.86 15.24
N VAL A 223 0.76 -7.85 15.58
CA VAL A 223 -0.62 -8.05 16.06
C VAL A 223 -1.53 -8.58 14.96
N LEU A 224 -1.36 -8.11 13.72
CA LEU A 224 -2.10 -8.61 12.56
C LEU A 224 -1.52 -9.92 11.99
N GLY A 225 -0.41 -10.45 12.51
CA GLY A 225 0.21 -11.66 12.00
C GLY A 225 0.62 -11.58 10.52
N VAL A 226 1.06 -10.41 10.05
CA VAL A 226 1.58 -10.19 8.69
C VAL A 226 3.01 -9.70 8.74
N ARG A 227 3.70 -9.74 7.58
CA ARG A 227 5.12 -9.38 7.51
C ARG A 227 5.36 -7.89 7.77
N ARG A 228 4.51 -7.02 7.21
CA ARG A 228 4.66 -5.55 7.23
C ARG A 228 3.30 -4.87 7.10
N VAL A 229 3.08 -3.78 7.84
CA VAL A 229 1.85 -2.97 7.78
C VAL A 229 2.21 -1.49 7.71
N THR A 230 2.26 -0.96 6.50
CA THR A 230 2.57 0.45 6.26
C THR A 230 1.36 1.37 6.43
N VAL A 231 0.21 0.88 5.97
CA VAL A 231 -1.08 1.59 6.03
C VAL A 231 -2.13 0.60 6.49
N LEU A 232 -3.00 1.07 7.38
CA LEU A 232 -4.16 0.33 7.88
C LEU A 232 -5.37 1.25 7.77
N ALA A 233 -6.51 0.74 7.36
CA ALA A 233 -7.75 1.49 7.30
C ALA A 233 -8.90 0.67 7.90
N ILE A 234 -9.84 1.37 8.52
CA ILE A 234 -11.02 0.79 9.14
C ILE A 234 -12.25 1.33 8.43
N ASP A 235 -13.15 0.43 8.04
CA ASP A 235 -14.44 0.78 7.44
C ASP A 235 -15.33 1.51 8.46
N ARG A 236 -16.14 2.47 8.00
CA ARG A 236 -17.02 3.29 8.83
C ARG A 236 -18.08 2.49 9.61
N GLU A 237 -18.48 1.35 9.05
CA GLU A 237 -19.47 0.45 9.66
C GLU A 237 -18.94 -0.25 10.91
N PHE A 238 -17.64 -0.27 11.11
CA PHE A 238 -17.05 -0.84 12.30
C PHE A 238 -17.19 0.12 13.47
N ALA A 239 -17.96 -0.30 14.48
CA ALA A 239 -18.05 0.42 15.74
C ALA A 239 -16.70 0.33 16.47
N VAL A 240 -15.93 1.40 16.35
CA VAL A 240 -14.69 1.58 17.08
C VAL A 240 -15.01 1.87 18.56
N ASP A 241 -14.19 1.38 19.48
CA ASP A 241 -14.31 1.70 20.90
C ASP A 241 -14.46 3.21 21.13
N GLN A 242 -15.35 3.59 22.06
CA GLN A 242 -15.68 4.99 22.32
C GLN A 242 -14.44 5.82 22.74
N ASN A 243 -13.49 5.18 23.42
CA ASN A 243 -12.21 5.79 23.77
C ASN A 243 -11.40 6.16 22.52
N LEU A 244 -11.24 5.23 21.58
CA LEU A 244 -10.53 5.50 20.34
C LEU A 244 -11.28 6.52 19.49
N GLN A 245 -12.62 6.48 19.43
CA GLN A 245 -13.40 7.51 18.75
C GLN A 245 -13.14 8.91 19.33
N SER A 246 -13.10 9.05 20.66
CA SER A 246 -12.83 10.34 21.31
C SER A 246 -11.43 10.89 21.02
N LEU A 247 -10.44 10.01 20.80
CA LEU A 247 -9.09 10.39 20.38
C LEU A 247 -9.07 10.80 18.90
N LEU A 248 -9.81 10.11 18.04
CA LEU A 248 -9.94 10.43 16.62
C LEU A 248 -10.63 11.78 16.37
N ASP A 249 -11.58 12.16 17.23
CA ASP A 249 -12.24 13.46 17.13
C ASP A 249 -11.28 14.64 17.37
N ARG A 250 -10.18 14.40 18.11
CA ARG A 250 -9.10 15.40 18.32
C ARG A 250 -8.18 15.54 17.11
N VAL A 251 -8.26 14.63 16.13
CA VAL A 251 -7.44 14.68 14.92
C VAL A 251 -8.07 15.66 13.92
N PRO A 252 -7.29 16.62 13.39
CA PRO A 252 -7.81 17.59 12.41
C PRO A 252 -8.38 16.93 11.16
N ASP A 253 -9.53 17.42 10.70
CA ASP A 253 -10.10 17.02 9.42
C ASP A 253 -9.30 17.58 8.26
N LEU A 254 -8.98 16.71 7.29
CA LEU A 254 -8.40 17.15 6.04
C LEU A 254 -9.50 17.44 5.03
N SER A 255 -9.47 18.60 4.42
CA SER A 255 -10.32 18.95 3.28
C SER A 255 -9.52 19.77 2.29
N ALA A 256 -9.84 19.63 1.00
CA ALA A 256 -9.26 20.43 -0.07
C ALA A 256 -10.20 21.62 -0.36
N PRO A 257 -10.00 22.81 0.23
CA PRO A 257 -10.94 23.93 0.13
C PRO A 257 -11.22 24.35 -1.32
N TRP A 258 -10.22 24.24 -2.19
CA TRP A 258 -10.32 24.54 -3.63
C TRP A 258 -11.18 23.56 -4.44
N LEU A 259 -11.66 22.48 -3.82
CA LEU A 259 -12.47 21.45 -4.47
C LEU A 259 -13.93 21.46 -3.97
N LEU A 260 -14.26 22.22 -2.92
CA LEU A 260 -15.64 22.29 -2.42
C LEU A 260 -16.55 22.92 -3.48
N LYS A 261 -17.55 22.16 -3.93
CA LYS A 261 -18.55 22.59 -4.93
C LYS A 261 -19.42 23.77 -4.50
N LYS A 262 -19.47 24.09 -3.19
CA LYS A 262 -20.37 25.09 -2.59
C LYS A 262 -19.66 26.31 -2.00
N ALA A 263 -18.34 26.46 -2.13
CA ALA A 263 -17.65 27.61 -1.53
C ALA A 263 -18.07 28.92 -2.26
N PRO A 264 -18.76 29.87 -1.58
CA PRO A 264 -19.30 31.06 -2.24
C PRO A 264 -18.24 32.10 -2.62
N THR A 265 -16.99 31.92 -2.21
CA THR A 265 -15.86 32.80 -2.52
C THR A 265 -14.57 31.98 -2.46
N SER A 266 -14.15 31.37 -3.57
CA SER A 266 -12.77 30.87 -3.67
C SER A 266 -11.84 32.07 -3.62
N THR A 267 -11.36 32.42 -2.42
CA THR A 267 -10.34 33.44 -2.24
C THR A 267 -9.13 33.06 -3.07
N LEU A 268 -8.81 33.88 -4.07
CA LEU A 268 -7.60 33.70 -4.89
C LEU A 268 -6.40 33.58 -3.96
N ILE A 269 -5.70 32.45 -4.03
CA ILE A 269 -4.50 32.22 -3.23
C ILE A 269 -3.34 32.92 -3.94
N GLU A 270 -2.55 33.66 -3.17
CA GLU A 270 -1.36 34.35 -3.67
C GLU A 270 -0.36 33.35 -4.29
N THR A 271 0.24 33.74 -5.43
CA THR A 271 1.23 32.93 -6.12
C THR A 271 2.57 32.96 -5.39
N HIS A 272 3.02 31.80 -4.92
CA HIS A 272 4.28 31.71 -4.18
C HIS A 272 5.45 31.30 -5.08
N VAL A 273 6.30 32.25 -5.48
CA VAL A 273 7.53 31.99 -6.25
C VAL A 273 8.69 31.65 -5.31
N ARG A 274 9.24 30.44 -5.42
CA ARG A 274 10.46 30.01 -4.71
C ARG A 274 11.69 30.20 -5.60
N HIS A 275 12.85 30.39 -4.99
CA HIS A 275 14.13 30.42 -5.72
C HIS A 275 14.95 29.18 -5.36
N ILE A 276 15.23 28.35 -6.37
CA ILE A 276 16.06 27.16 -6.24
C ILE A 276 17.51 27.54 -6.54
N ARG A 277 18.39 27.31 -5.57
CA ARG A 277 19.83 27.50 -5.73
C ARG A 277 20.39 26.40 -6.64
N THR A 278 20.97 26.79 -7.76
CA THR A 278 21.67 25.91 -8.70
C THR A 278 23.08 26.41 -8.94
N THR A 279 23.96 25.54 -9.43
CA THR A 279 25.32 25.92 -9.83
C THR A 279 25.43 25.94 -11.34
N ALA A 280 25.95 27.02 -11.90
CA ALA A 280 26.32 27.12 -13.31
C ALA A 280 27.84 27.27 -13.43
N PRO A 281 28.48 26.73 -14.47
CA PRO A 281 29.89 27.03 -14.73
C PRO A 281 30.02 28.53 -15.01
N LYS A 282 31.10 29.15 -14.48
CA LYS A 282 31.42 30.56 -14.73
C LYS A 282 31.63 30.79 -16.23
N ASP A 283 32.41 29.90 -16.86
CA ASP A 283 32.62 29.87 -18.31
C ASP A 283 31.83 28.76 -19.00
N MET A 284 30.69 29.14 -19.57
CA MET A 284 29.80 28.22 -20.29
C MET A 284 30.44 27.62 -21.56
N LYS A 285 31.36 28.34 -22.22
CA LYS A 285 32.04 27.87 -23.45
C LYS A 285 33.07 26.77 -23.14
N ALA A 286 34.02 27.05 -22.25
CA ALA A 286 35.03 26.08 -21.81
C ALA A 286 34.40 24.81 -21.24
N ALA A 287 33.36 24.95 -20.40
CA ALA A 287 32.62 23.81 -19.87
C ALA A 287 31.89 22.99 -20.95
N LYS A 288 31.48 23.61 -22.06
CA LYS A 288 30.83 22.92 -23.18
C LYS A 288 31.86 22.13 -24.00
N GLU A 289 33.02 22.70 -24.26
CA GLU A 289 34.15 22.06 -24.96
C GLU A 289 34.69 20.85 -24.19
N LEU A 290 34.88 21.00 -22.87
CA LEU A 290 35.35 19.92 -22.00
C LEU A 290 34.34 18.76 -21.97
N ARG A 291 33.04 19.06 -21.89
CA ARG A 291 31.97 18.03 -22.02
C ARG A 291 31.95 17.33 -23.37
N THR A 292 32.28 18.02 -24.45
CA THR A 292 32.35 17.38 -25.79
C THR A 292 33.55 16.45 -25.89
N LEU A 293 34.70 16.83 -25.31
CA LEU A 293 35.91 16.00 -25.24
C LEU A 293 35.67 14.75 -24.38
N GLU A 294 35.11 14.90 -23.18
CA GLU A 294 34.79 13.77 -22.30
C GLU A 294 33.84 12.76 -22.99
N LYS A 295 32.85 13.27 -23.73
CA LYS A 295 31.92 12.41 -24.48
C LYS A 295 32.61 11.66 -25.61
N SER A 296 33.58 12.27 -26.30
CA SER A 296 34.31 11.61 -27.38
C SER A 296 35.26 10.53 -26.83
N GLU A 297 35.96 10.81 -25.72
CA GLU A 297 36.82 9.85 -25.02
C GLU A 297 36.05 8.67 -24.44
N ALA A 298 34.91 8.93 -23.79
CA ALA A 298 34.05 7.87 -23.24
C ALA A 298 33.51 6.96 -24.35
N LYS A 299 33.14 7.53 -25.51
CA LYS A 299 32.75 6.74 -26.69
C LYS A 299 33.90 5.89 -27.23
N ARG A 300 35.14 6.41 -27.28
CA ARG A 300 36.34 5.64 -27.64
C ARG A 300 36.59 4.47 -26.69
N LYS A 301 36.58 4.72 -25.38
CA LYS A 301 36.74 3.68 -24.34
C LYS A 301 35.67 2.60 -24.44
N LYS A 302 34.40 2.98 -24.67
CA LYS A 302 33.29 2.01 -24.82
C LYS A 302 33.42 1.16 -26.08
N LYS A 303 33.99 1.68 -27.18
CA LYS A 303 34.29 0.90 -28.39
C LYS A 303 35.42 -0.10 -28.16
N LEU A 304 36.47 0.30 -27.46
CA LEU A 304 37.60 -0.58 -27.11
C LEU A 304 37.14 -1.77 -26.24
N ILE A 305 36.29 -1.53 -25.24
CA ILE A 305 35.75 -2.58 -24.36
C ILE A 305 34.80 -3.55 -25.07
N LYS A 306 34.15 -3.12 -26.17
CA LYS A 306 33.22 -3.96 -26.94
C LYS A 306 33.90 -4.74 -28.08
N GLY A 307 35.17 -4.44 -28.37
CA GLY A 307 35.96 -5.07 -29.42
C GLY A 307 37.06 -6.01 -28.89
N SER A 308 37.14 -6.20 -27.57
CA SER A 308 37.86 -7.28 -26.88
C SER A 308 36.84 -8.27 -26.33
#